data_AF-A0AAE1SBN9-F1
#
_entry.id   AF-A0AAE1SBN9-F1
#
_cell.length_a   1.000
_cell.length_b   1.000
_cell.length_c   1.000
_cell.angle_alpha   90.00
_cell.angle_beta   90.00
_cell.angle_gamma   90.00
#
_symmetry.space_group_name_H-M   'P 1'
#
loop_
_entity.id
_entity.type
_entity.pdbx_description
1 polymer ?
#
loop_
_entity_poly.entity_id
_entity_poly.type
_entity_poly.pdbx_seq_one_letter_code
_entity_poly.pdbx_strand_id
1 'polypeptide(L)'
;MWSSESVRATIMVYRNLLKAVEKHIGKEEHWVHFTDFIREEFRKNRNLEYPKDPSFIQLRIKVAQNYTYLLNSVHHHKDLLFSYNIAVDRSNEMTKVLGKSAASVGLRLPDVYQS
;
A
#
# COMPACT_ATOMS: atom_id res chain seq x y z
N MET A 1 21.39 21.27 -18.03
CA MET A 1 20.24 20.89 -18.89
C MET A 1 19.83 19.47 -18.50
N TRP A 2 18.58 19.25 -18.10
CA TRP A 2 18.13 17.90 -17.71
C TRP A 2 18.15 16.99 -18.94
N SER A 3 18.80 15.82 -18.82
CA SER A 3 18.78 14.83 -19.90
C SER A 3 17.36 14.27 -20.04
N SER A 4 16.94 13.95 -21.27
CA SER A 4 15.64 13.32 -21.52
C SER A 4 15.42 12.04 -20.69
N GLU A 5 16.53 11.37 -20.36
CA GLU A 5 16.53 10.15 -19.55
C GLU A 5 16.17 10.41 -18.08
N SER A 6 16.66 11.51 -17.48
CA SER A 6 16.36 11.82 -16.07
C SER A 6 14.90 12.25 -15.86
N VAL A 7 14.31 12.89 -16.88
CA VAL A 7 12.87 13.22 -16.89
C VAL A 7 12.02 11.94 -16.98
N ARG A 8 12.39 11.00 -17.86
CA ARG A 8 11.71 9.70 -17.96
C ARG A 8 11.79 8.90 -16.67
N ALA A 9 12.97 8.81 -16.06
CA ALA A 9 13.17 8.13 -14.79
C ALA A 9 12.27 8.73 -13.69
N THR A 10 12.19 10.06 -13.61
CA THR A 10 11.34 10.76 -12.63
C THR A 10 9.85 10.43 -12.81
N ILE A 11 9.36 10.40 -14.06
CA ILE A 11 7.98 10.04 -14.37
C ILE A 11 7.69 8.58 -13.98
N MET A 12 8.64 7.67 -14.19
CA MET A 12 8.48 6.28 -13.77
C MET A 12 8.38 6.14 -12.26
N VAL A 13 9.20 6.88 -11.49
CA VAL A 13 9.14 6.88 -10.03
C VAL A 13 7.78 7.36 -9.54
N TYR A 14 7.30 8.47 -10.08
CA TYR A 14 5.97 8.99 -9.77
C TYR A 14 4.86 7.96 -10.03
N ARG A 15 4.89 7.31 -11.21
CA ARG A 15 3.91 6.27 -11.57
C ARG A 15 3.99 5.05 -10.66
N ASN A 16 5.19 4.60 -10.32
CA ASN A 16 5.39 3.44 -9.47
C ASN A 16 4.91 3.70 -8.04
N LEU A 17 5.16 4.91 -7.52
CA LEU A 17 4.68 5.32 -6.21
C LEU A 17 3.14 5.36 -6.17
N LEU A 18 2.50 5.99 -7.16
CA LEU A 18 1.04 6.04 -7.23
C LEU A 18 0.43 4.64 -7.28
N LYS A 19 0.97 3.75 -8.12
CA LYS A 19 0.49 2.35 -8.22
C LYS A 19 0.67 1.59 -6.90
N ALA A 20 1.78 1.80 -6.20
CA ALA A 20 2.03 1.13 -4.93
C ALA A 20 1.05 1.62 -3.84
N VAL A 21 0.78 2.92 -3.79
CA VAL A 21 -0.20 3.53 -2.89
C VAL A 21 -1.60 3.05 -3.20
N GLU A 22 -2.01 3.06 -4.47
CA GLU A 22 -3.31 2.55 -4.90
C GLU A 22 -3.49 1.07 -4.53
N LYS A 23 -2.48 0.23 -4.80
CA LYS A 23 -2.54 -1.21 -4.52
C LYS A 23 -2.66 -1.52 -3.02
N HIS A 24 -1.92 -0.80 -2.19
CA HIS A 24 -1.70 -1.17 -0.79
C HIS A 24 -2.50 -0.35 0.21
N ILE A 25 -2.87 0.88 -0.16
CA ILE A 25 -3.60 1.85 0.68
C ILE A 25 -5.01 2.10 0.11
N GLY A 26 -5.20 1.94 -1.21
CA GLY A 26 -6.41 2.30 -1.96
C GLY A 26 -7.64 1.40 -1.81
N LYS A 27 -8.05 1.09 -0.58
CA LYS A 27 -9.33 0.40 -0.30
C LYS A 27 -10.34 1.25 0.48
N GLU A 28 -9.94 2.43 0.94
CA GLU A 28 -10.77 3.32 1.77
C GLU A 28 -10.89 4.72 1.14
N GLU A 29 -11.94 5.47 1.51
CA GLU A 29 -12.22 6.84 1.03
C GLU A 29 -11.01 7.80 1.12
N HIS A 30 -10.08 7.55 2.04
CA HIS A 30 -8.91 8.38 2.30
C HIS A 30 -7.80 8.28 1.23
N TRP A 31 -7.86 7.31 0.30
CA TRP A 31 -6.80 7.13 -0.71
C TRP A 31 -6.66 8.33 -1.66
N VAL A 32 -7.77 9.04 -1.91
CA VAL A 32 -7.79 10.24 -2.76
C VAL A 32 -6.88 11.32 -2.16
N HIS A 33 -6.94 11.52 -0.85
CA HIS A 33 -6.07 12.49 -0.16
C HIS A 33 -4.58 12.14 -0.29
N PHE A 34 -4.23 10.87 -0.23
CA PHE A 34 -2.84 10.44 -0.41
C PHE A 34 -2.33 10.70 -1.83
N THR A 35 -3.14 10.39 -2.84
CA THR A 35 -2.72 10.59 -4.24
C THR A 35 -2.72 12.04 -4.67
N ASP A 36 -3.63 12.85 -4.14
CA ASP A 36 -3.60 14.31 -4.31
C ASP A 36 -2.37 14.91 -3.63
N PHE A 37 -2.04 14.49 -2.40
CA PHE A 37 -0.83 14.92 -1.72
C PHE A 37 0.45 14.56 -2.51
N ILE A 38 0.55 13.34 -3.04
CA ILE A 38 1.68 12.93 -3.88
C ILE A 38 1.75 13.80 -5.15
N ARG A 39 0.60 14.09 -5.78
CA ARG A 39 0.54 14.95 -6.97
C ARG A 39 1.03 16.36 -6.64
N GLU A 40 0.62 16.92 -5.50
CA GLU A 40 1.06 18.22 -5.03
C GLU A 40 2.57 18.25 -4.79
N GLU A 41 3.12 17.30 -4.03
CA GLU A 41 4.55 17.23 -3.71
C GLU A 41 5.44 17.14 -4.97
N PHE A 42 5.01 16.38 -5.97
CA PHE A 42 5.73 16.33 -7.26
C PHE A 42 5.56 17.63 -8.08
N ARG A 43 4.44 18.35 -7.93
CA ARG A 43 4.20 19.64 -8.59
C ARG A 43 4.98 20.79 -7.96
N LYS A 44 5.18 20.80 -6.64
CA LYS A 44 6.00 21.80 -5.92
C LYS A 44 7.43 21.85 -6.43
N ASN A 45 8.00 20.70 -6.81
CA ASN A 45 9.31 20.63 -7.47
C ASN A 45 9.36 21.34 -8.83
N ARG A 46 8.21 21.50 -9.52
CA ARG A 46 8.09 22.20 -10.81
C ARG A 46 7.91 23.71 -10.63
N ASN A 47 7.25 24.13 -9.54
CA ASN A 47 6.79 25.49 -9.30
C ASN A 47 7.78 26.37 -8.49
N LEU A 48 9.09 26.07 -8.50
CA LEU A 48 10.14 26.89 -7.86
C LEU A 48 10.12 26.95 -6.32
N GLU A 49 9.23 26.22 -5.65
CA GLU A 49 9.11 26.25 -4.18
C GLU A 49 10.30 25.59 -3.46
N TYR A 50 11.01 24.70 -4.17
CA TYR A 50 12.25 24.09 -3.71
C TYR A 50 13.48 24.62 -4.48
N PRO A 51 14.69 24.54 -3.89
CA PRO A 51 15.92 24.85 -4.59
C PRO A 51 15.98 24.06 -5.92
N LYS A 52 16.19 24.75 -7.04
CA LYS A 52 16.40 24.14 -8.38
C LYS A 52 17.75 23.41 -8.50
N ASP A 53 18.37 23.07 -7.38
CA ASP A 53 19.60 22.33 -7.34
C ASP A 53 19.35 20.90 -7.86
N PRO A 54 20.06 20.45 -8.91
CA PRO A 54 19.98 19.09 -9.40
C PRO A 54 20.22 18.03 -8.33
N SER A 55 21.05 18.32 -7.31
CA SER A 55 21.35 17.38 -6.23
C SER A 55 20.12 17.14 -5.33
N PHE A 56 19.41 18.23 -4.99
CA PHE A 56 18.22 18.19 -4.15
C PHE A 56 17.07 17.43 -4.82
N ILE A 57 16.87 17.67 -6.12
CA ILE A 57 15.81 16.98 -6.87
C ILE A 57 16.13 15.48 -6.97
N GLN A 58 17.38 15.11 -7.27
CA GLN A 58 17.79 13.70 -7.28
C GLN A 58 17.59 13.02 -5.92
N LEU A 59 17.89 13.71 -4.82
CA LEU A 59 17.65 13.20 -3.48
C LEU A 59 16.16 12.92 -3.24
N ARG A 60 15.28 13.85 -3.61
CA ARG A 60 13.82 13.69 -3.46
C ARG A 60 13.29 12.52 -4.28
N ILE A 61 13.75 12.36 -5.52
CA ILE A 61 13.40 11.20 -6.36
C ILE A 61 13.88 9.89 -5.74
N LYS A 62 15.09 9.85 -5.20
CA LYS A 62 15.63 8.68 -4.50
C LYS A 62 14.82 8.33 -3.26
N VAL A 63 14.39 9.33 -2.49
CA VAL A 63 13.52 9.13 -1.33
C VAL A 63 12.18 8.50 -1.75
N ALA A 64 11.56 9.01 -2.81
CA ALA A 64 10.31 8.44 -3.34
C ALA A 64 10.49 6.98 -3.83
N GLN A 65 11.61 6.67 -4.47
CA GLN A 65 11.96 5.30 -4.86
C GLN A 65 12.11 4.39 -3.65
N ASN A 66 12.88 4.81 -2.64
CA ASN A 66 13.11 4.04 -1.42
C ASN A 66 11.80 3.78 -0.67
N TYR A 67 10.94 4.79 -0.58
CA TYR A 67 9.63 4.64 0.04
C TYR A 67 8.74 3.65 -0.73
N THR A 68 8.73 3.72 -2.06
CA THR A 68 7.99 2.76 -2.91
C THR A 68 8.50 1.32 -2.70
N TYR A 69 9.82 1.14 -2.60
CA TYR A 69 10.43 -0.16 -2.30
C TYR A 69 10.00 -0.67 -0.93
N LEU A 70 10.14 0.15 0.12
CA LEU A 70 9.74 -0.18 1.48
C LEU A 70 8.28 -0.60 1.56
N LEU A 71 7.37 0.18 0.97
CA LEU A 71 5.94 -0.10 0.98
C LEU A 71 5.63 -1.47 0.35
N ASN A 72 6.22 -1.75 -0.82
CA ASN A 72 6.03 -3.03 -1.47
C ASN A 72 6.60 -4.20 -0.66
N SER A 73 7.79 -4.04 -0.06
CA SER A 73 8.40 -5.07 0.76
C SER A 73 7.57 -5.38 2.01
N VAL A 74 7.10 -4.35 2.72
CA VAL A 74 6.26 -4.52 3.92
C VAL A 74 4.98 -5.28 3.58
N HIS A 75 4.28 -4.90 2.50
CA HIS A 75 3.07 -5.58 2.10
C HIS A 75 3.33 -7.00 1.59
N HIS A 76 4.44 -7.23 0.87
CA HIS A 76 4.84 -8.58 0.48
C HIS A 76 5.08 -9.48 1.69
N HIS A 77 5.79 -8.99 2.72
CA HIS A 77 5.99 -9.74 3.96
C HIS A 77 4.69 -9.97 4.72
N LYS A 78 3.78 -9.00 4.74
CA LYS A 78 2.43 -9.15 5.32
C LYS A 78 1.65 -10.26 4.62
N ASP A 79 1.62 -10.26 3.29
CA ASP A 79 0.94 -11.29 2.50
C ASP A 79 1.56 -12.67 2.74
N LEU A 80 2.89 -12.75 2.87
CA LEU A 80 3.60 -13.98 3.18
C LEU A 80 3.19 -14.52 4.56
N LEU A 81 3.17 -13.68 5.60
CA LEU A 81 2.73 -14.09 6.93
C LEU A 81 1.29 -14.64 6.90
N PHE A 82 0.38 -13.95 6.20
CA PHE A 82 -0.98 -14.43 6.02
C PHE A 82 -1.06 -15.75 5.26
N SER A 83 -0.20 -15.97 4.26
CA SER A 83 -0.18 -17.25 3.52
C SER A 83 0.22 -18.45 4.40
N TYR A 84 1.02 -18.21 5.45
CA TYR A 84 1.35 -19.21 6.46
C TYR A 84 0.35 -19.25 7.64
N ASN A 85 -0.78 -18.54 7.54
CA ASN A 85 -1.74 -18.32 8.63
C ASN A 85 -1.12 -17.71 9.89
N ILE A 86 0.01 -17.03 9.75
CA ILE A 86 0.67 -16.30 10.83
C ILE A 86 0.07 -14.88 10.78
N ALA A 87 -0.65 -14.49 11.83
CA ALA A 87 -1.46 -13.26 11.93
C ALA A 87 -2.87 -13.28 11.32
N VAL A 88 -3.42 -14.46 11.00
CA VAL A 88 -4.88 -14.64 10.84
C VAL A 88 -5.49 -14.88 12.23
N ASP A 89 -6.56 -14.16 12.59
CA ASP A 89 -7.27 -14.40 13.85
C ASP A 89 -7.88 -15.80 13.83
N ARG A 90 -7.24 -16.74 14.53
CA ARG A 90 -7.66 -18.14 14.60
C ARG A 90 -9.04 -18.30 15.23
N SER A 91 -9.50 -17.31 16.00
CA SER A 91 -10.81 -17.33 16.65
C SER A 91 -11.93 -17.34 15.61
N ASN A 92 -11.81 -16.50 14.57
CA ASN A 92 -12.80 -16.42 13.49
C ASN A 92 -12.77 -17.63 12.55
N GLU A 93 -11.58 -18.19 12.28
CA GLU A 93 -11.49 -19.43 11.51
C GLU A 93 -12.08 -20.62 12.30
N MET A 94 -11.86 -20.65 13.62
CA MET A 94 -12.44 -21.69 14.49
C MET A 94 -13.96 -21.62 14.55
N THR A 95 -14.56 -20.42 14.69
CA THR A 95 -16.04 -20.27 14.67
C THR A 95 -16.62 -20.69 13.33
N LYS A 96 -15.95 -20.36 12.22
CA LYS A 96 -16.35 -20.80 10.87
C LYS A 96 -16.30 -22.32 10.70
N VAL A 97 -15.27 -22.98 11.22
CA VAL A 97 -15.15 -24.44 11.20
C VAL A 97 -16.22 -25.08 12.09
N LEU A 98 -16.44 -24.58 13.32
CA LEU A 98 -17.49 -25.05 14.21
C LEU A 98 -18.88 -24.90 13.59
N GLY A 99 -19.14 -23.81 12.87
CA GLY A 99 -20.41 -23.59 12.17
C GLY A 99 -20.65 -24.60 11.06
N LYS A 100 -19.61 -24.92 10.26
CA LYS A 100 -19.68 -25.96 9.23
C LYS A 100 -19.92 -27.35 9.84
N SER A 101 -19.23 -27.67 10.94
CA SER A 101 -19.38 -28.95 11.65
C SER A 101 -20.73 -29.10 12.33
N ALA A 102 -21.28 -28.01 12.89
CA ALA A 102 -22.64 -28.03 13.45
C ALA A 102 -23.68 -28.23 12.33
N ALA A 103 -23.54 -27.50 11.21
CA ALA A 103 -24.47 -27.61 10.08
C ALA A 103 -24.48 -29.01 9.45
N SER A 104 -23.34 -29.71 9.40
CA SER A 104 -23.28 -31.07 8.84
C SER A 104 -24.05 -32.11 9.67
N VAL A 105 -24.23 -31.86 10.97
CA VAL A 105 -25.05 -32.70 11.87
C VAL A 105 -26.46 -32.13 12.09
N GLY A 106 -26.85 -31.09 11.33
CA GLY A 106 -28.17 -30.46 11.43
C GLY A 106 -28.34 -29.52 12.63
N LEU A 107 -27.26 -29.15 13.30
CA LEU A 107 -27.25 -28.24 14.45
C LEU A 107 -26.83 -26.82 14.02
N ARG A 108 -27.24 -25.81 14.79
CA ARG A 108 -26.81 -24.41 14.61
C ARG A 108 -25.92 -23.99 15.77
N LEU A 109 -25.00 -23.05 15.50
CA LEU A 109 -24.18 -22.45 16.54
C LEU A 109 -25.02 -21.59 17.50
N PRO A 110 -24.71 -21.57 18.81
CA PRO A 110 -25.34 -20.66 19.77
C PRO A 110 -25.15 -19.19 19.40
N ASP A 111 -26.08 -18.32 19.80
CA ASP A 111 -26.10 -16.88 19.46
C ASP A 111 -24.81 -16.13 19.82
N VAL A 112 -24.12 -16.60 20.87
CA VAL A 112 -22.82 -16.07 21.33
C VAL A 112 -21.70 -16.17 20.28
N TYR A 113 -21.89 -16.98 19.23
CA TYR A 113 -20.92 -17.21 18.15
C TYR A 113 -21.41 -16.74 16.77
N GLN A 114 -22.58 -16.08 16.70
CA GLN A 114 -23.18 -15.60 15.43
C GLN A 114 -22.88 -14.12 15.11
N SER A 115 -22.15 -13.43 15.98
CA SER A 115 -21.79 -12.00 15.86
C SER A 115 -20.62 -11.73 14.91
#